data_AF-A0A849WQL9-F1
#
_entry.id   AF-A0A849WQL9-F1
#
_cell.length_a   1.000
_cell.length_b   1.000
_cell.length_c   1.000
_cell.angle_alpha   90.00
_cell.angle_beta   90.00
_cell.angle_gamma   90.00
#
_symmetry.space_group_name_H-M   'P 1'
#
loop_
_entity.id
_entity.type
_entity.pdbx_description
1 polymer ?
#
loop_
_entity_poly.entity_id
_entity_poly.type
_entity_poly.pdbx_seq_one_letter_code
_entity_poly.pdbx_strand_id
1 'polypeptide(L)'
;MFHKIIMTLISLFTITTKAQPCSQKVISQNAMQSALYLELLNNGRPLTKQLYSLSSQLDTYIAIFSYSGVQSFWKIKVNSKTCTIDSVIKNQ
;
A
#
# COMPACT_ATOMS: atom_id res chain seq x y z
N MET A 1 -19.11 -33.63 -52.98
CA MET A 1 -17.77 -33.16 -52.53
C MET A 1 -17.98 -32.20 -51.37
N PHE A 2 -17.81 -32.68 -50.14
CA PHE A 2 -18.01 -31.94 -48.90
C PHE A 2 -16.77 -31.09 -48.57
N HIS A 3 -16.88 -29.76 -48.56
CA HIS A 3 -15.88 -28.90 -47.95
C HIS A 3 -16.39 -28.41 -46.59
N LYS A 4 -15.99 -29.13 -45.54
CA LYS A 4 -16.14 -28.70 -44.14
C LYS A 4 -15.05 -27.67 -43.86
N ILE A 5 -15.40 -26.40 -43.84
CA ILE A 5 -14.54 -25.35 -43.25
C ILE A 5 -14.78 -25.43 -41.75
N ILE A 6 -13.93 -26.20 -41.07
CA ILE A 6 -13.86 -26.26 -39.61
C ILE A 6 -13.22 -24.93 -39.18
N MET A 7 -14.08 -23.99 -38.81
CA MET A 7 -13.70 -22.70 -38.23
C MET A 7 -13.26 -22.94 -36.79
N THR A 8 -11.98 -23.25 -36.61
CA THR A 8 -11.34 -23.47 -35.31
C THR A 8 -11.39 -22.16 -34.51
N LEU A 9 -12.38 -22.05 -33.65
CA LEU A 9 -12.52 -20.98 -32.67
C LEU A 9 -11.38 -21.15 -31.65
N ILE A 10 -10.27 -20.45 -31.85
CA ILE A 10 -9.18 -20.37 -30.87
C ILE A 10 -9.73 -19.57 -29.69
N SER A 11 -10.22 -20.27 -28.67
CA SER A 11 -10.51 -19.72 -27.36
C SER A 11 -9.22 -19.14 -26.81
N LEU A 12 -9.10 -17.82 -26.80
CA LEU A 12 -8.05 -17.11 -26.09
C LEU A 12 -8.14 -17.54 -24.62
N PHE A 13 -7.17 -18.35 -24.20
CA PHE A 13 -6.85 -18.53 -22.80
C PHE A 13 -6.42 -17.16 -22.26
N THR A 14 -7.36 -16.44 -21.67
CA THR A 14 -7.02 -15.31 -20.79
C THR A 14 -6.26 -15.89 -19.62
N ILE A 15 -4.94 -15.74 -19.65
CA ILE A 15 -4.08 -15.98 -18.50
C ILE A 15 -4.47 -14.91 -17.47
N THR A 16 -5.40 -15.24 -16.58
CA THR A 16 -5.67 -14.42 -15.40
C THR A 16 -4.46 -14.56 -14.49
N THR A 17 -3.45 -13.70 -14.67
CA THR A 17 -2.40 -13.52 -13.67
C THR A 17 -3.09 -12.97 -12.44
N LYS A 18 -3.46 -13.84 -11.50
CA LYS A 18 -3.96 -13.41 -10.19
C LYS A 18 -2.84 -12.61 -9.55
N ALA A 19 -2.99 -11.29 -9.50
CA ALA A 19 -2.11 -10.44 -8.71
C ALA A 19 -2.08 -11.04 -7.30
N GLN A 20 -0.89 -11.45 -6.85
CA GLN A 20 -0.73 -12.07 -5.56
C GLN A 20 -1.15 -11.04 -4.50
N PRO A 21 -2.12 -11.34 -3.62
CA PRO A 21 -2.62 -10.35 -2.67
C PRO A 21 -1.47 -9.88 -1.78
N CYS A 22 -1.33 -8.56 -1.67
CA CYS A 22 -0.32 -7.94 -0.80
C CYS A 22 -0.54 -8.41 0.63
N SER A 23 0.47 -8.99 1.27
CA SER A 23 0.34 -9.34 2.68
C SER A 23 0.20 -8.06 3.51
N GLN A 24 -0.69 -8.08 4.50
CA GLN A 24 -0.89 -6.95 5.42
C GLN A 24 0.40 -6.53 6.11
N LYS A 25 1.32 -7.49 6.35
CA LYS A 25 2.64 -7.25 6.91
C LYS A 25 3.52 -6.39 5.99
N VAL A 26 3.52 -6.66 4.68
CA VAL A 26 4.29 -5.88 3.70
C VAL A 26 3.73 -4.46 3.59
N ILE A 27 2.40 -4.34 3.55
CA ILE A 27 1.74 -3.03 3.52
C ILE A 27 2.11 -2.19 4.75
N SER A 28 1.99 -2.76 5.97
CA SER A 28 2.28 -2.03 7.19
C SER A 28 3.75 -1.65 7.31
N GLN A 29 4.66 -2.52 6.87
CA GLN A 29 6.09 -2.19 6.79
C GLN A 29 6.35 -1.03 5.83
N ASN A 30 5.80 -1.08 4.61
CA ASN A 30 5.98 -0.01 3.63
C ASN A 30 5.41 1.32 4.15
N ALA A 31 4.21 1.30 4.71
CA ALA A 31 3.57 2.50 5.26
C ALA A 31 4.41 3.16 6.37
N MET A 32 4.90 2.36 7.33
CA MET A 32 5.77 2.84 8.41
C MET A 32 7.11 3.38 7.88
N GLN A 33 7.75 2.68 6.94
CA GLN A 33 9.04 3.11 6.38
C GLN A 33 8.91 4.41 5.57
N SER A 34 7.87 4.55 4.76
CA SER A 34 7.66 5.78 3.98
C SER A 34 7.40 6.99 4.88
N ALA A 35 6.58 6.85 5.91
CA ALA A 35 6.37 7.92 6.89
C ALA A 35 7.67 8.24 7.66
N LEU A 36 8.42 7.23 8.07
CA LEU A 36 9.67 7.42 8.81
C LEU A 36 10.73 8.12 7.95
N TYR A 37 10.84 7.74 6.69
CA TYR A 37 11.75 8.38 5.75
C TYR A 37 11.47 9.88 5.63
N LEU A 38 10.21 10.26 5.46
CA LEU A 38 9.82 11.67 5.39
C LEU A 38 10.02 12.40 6.72
N GLU A 39 9.80 11.74 7.86
CA GLU A 39 10.07 12.33 9.17
C GLU A 39 11.57 12.60 9.35
N LEU A 40 12.44 11.66 8.95
CA LEU A 40 13.89 11.84 8.98
C LEU A 40 14.36 12.99 8.07
N LEU A 41 13.78 13.14 6.88
CA LEU A 41 14.05 14.27 5.99
C LEU A 41 13.63 15.62 6.59
N ASN A 42 12.61 15.62 7.46
CA ASN A 42 12.20 16.79 8.24
C ASN A 42 13.01 16.97 9.54
N ASN A 43 14.20 16.37 9.63
CA ASN A 43 15.08 16.36 10.80
C ASN A 43 14.46 15.72 12.07
N GLY A 44 13.36 15.00 11.94
CA GLY A 44 12.72 14.29 13.04
C GLY A 44 13.42 12.98 13.34
N ARG A 45 13.87 12.78 14.59
CA ARG A 45 14.40 11.51 15.11
C ARG A 45 13.52 10.99 16.24
N PRO A 46 12.45 10.25 15.93
CA PRO A 46 11.48 9.87 16.95
C PRO A 46 12.03 8.81 17.90
N LEU A 47 11.61 8.91 19.17
CA LEU A 47 11.93 7.94 20.22
C LEU A 47 11.16 6.64 20.00
N THR A 48 9.89 6.75 19.59
CA THR A 48 9.02 5.60 19.32
C THR A 48 8.24 5.79 18.03
N LYS A 49 7.84 4.66 17.43
CA LYS A 49 7.19 4.58 16.13
C LYS A 49 6.01 3.62 16.25
N GLN A 50 4.80 4.07 15.96
CA GLN A 50 3.59 3.25 16.00
C GLN A 50 2.80 3.40 14.70
N LEU A 51 2.15 2.35 14.23
CA LEU A 51 1.31 2.36 13.05
C LEU A 51 -0.08 1.83 13.40
N TYR A 52 -1.11 2.53 12.96
CA TYR A 52 -2.52 2.13 13.13
C TYR A 52 -3.21 2.10 11.79
N SER A 53 -3.98 1.05 11.50
CA SER A 53 -4.92 1.04 10.37
C SER A 53 -6.20 1.78 10.76
N LEU A 54 -6.65 2.70 9.92
CA LEU A 54 -7.93 3.39 10.12
C LEU A 54 -9.07 2.49 9.65
N SER A 55 -9.84 1.93 10.59
CA SER A 55 -10.97 1.05 10.26
C SER A 55 -12.06 1.75 9.42
N SER A 56 -12.17 3.08 9.51
CA SER A 56 -13.12 3.88 8.75
C SER A 56 -12.67 4.21 7.32
N GLN A 57 -11.40 4.01 6.98
CA GLN A 57 -10.84 4.34 5.67
C GLN A 57 -9.98 3.17 5.17
N LEU A 58 -10.50 2.44 4.19
CA LEU A 58 -9.77 1.34 3.55
C LEU A 58 -8.38 1.80 3.11
N ASP A 59 -7.40 0.91 3.30
CA ASP A 59 -6.00 1.08 2.93
C ASP A 59 -5.36 2.38 3.44
N THR A 60 -5.87 2.90 4.56
CA THR A 60 -5.36 4.12 5.18
C THR A 60 -4.77 3.80 6.54
N TYR A 61 -3.59 4.34 6.81
CA TYR A 61 -2.85 4.16 8.05
C TYR A 61 -2.49 5.50 8.66
N ILE A 62 -2.27 5.52 9.97
CA ILE A 62 -1.63 6.62 10.69
C ILE A 62 -0.35 6.10 11.30
N ALA A 63 0.77 6.72 10.95
CA ALA A 63 2.02 6.58 11.69
C ALA A 63 2.11 7.69 12.74
N ILE A 64 2.43 7.29 13.97
CA ILE A 64 2.65 8.20 15.10
C ILE A 64 4.12 8.10 15.48
N PHE A 65 4.78 9.26 15.47
CA PHE A 65 6.17 9.44 15.87
C PHE A 65 6.21 10.29 17.13
N SER A 66 6.69 9.71 18.23
CA SER A 66 6.74 10.39 19.53
C SER A 66 8.15 10.88 19.86
N TYR A 67 8.19 12.04 20.49
CA TYR A 67 9.39 12.74 20.95
C TYR A 67 9.25 13.10 22.43
N SER A 68 10.24 13.79 22.99
CA SER A 68 10.13 14.34 24.33
C SER A 68 9.06 15.44 24.39
N GLY A 69 7.85 15.07 24.78
CA GLY A 69 6.71 15.98 25.00
C GLY A 69 5.90 16.37 23.76
N VAL A 70 6.23 15.87 22.56
CA VAL A 70 5.48 16.15 21.32
C VAL A 70 5.29 14.91 20.46
N GLN A 71 4.24 14.91 19.65
CA GLN A 71 3.93 13.84 18.68
C GLN A 71 3.76 14.42 17.28
N SER A 72 4.17 13.63 16.29
CA SER A 72 4.05 13.93 14.87
C SER A 72 3.22 12.83 14.22
N PHE A 73 2.17 13.22 13.50
CA PHE A 73 1.20 12.30 12.92
C PHE A 73 1.33 12.32 11.40
N TRP A 74 1.39 11.15 10.80
CA TRP A 74 1.47 11.00 9.35
C TRP A 74 0.35 10.10 8.88
N LYS A 75 -0.48 10.62 7.96
CA LYS A 75 -1.52 9.84 7.29
C LYS A 75 -0.94 9.23 6.02
N ILE A 76 -1.09 7.92 5.87
CA ILE A 76 -0.58 7.16 4.74
C ILE A 76 -1.77 6.51 4.02
N LYS A 77 -1.85 6.68 2.71
CA LYS A 77 -2.79 5.97 1.84
C LYS A 77 -2.02 4.97 0.99
N VAL A 78 -2.47 3.73 0.97
CA VAL A 78 -1.87 2.62 0.26
C VAL A 78 -2.83 2.15 -0.82
N ASN A 79 -2.29 1.66 -1.93
CA ASN A 79 -3.05 0.89 -2.89
C ASN A 79 -2.84 -0.60 -2.61
N SER A 80 -3.80 -1.23 -1.92
CA SER A 80 -3.73 -2.65 -1.55
C SER A 80 -3.71 -3.62 -2.73
N LYS A 81 -4.09 -3.18 -3.93
CA LYS A 81 -4.05 -4.01 -5.15
C LYS A 81 -2.65 -4.09 -5.75
N THR A 82 -1.85 -3.02 -5.59
CA THR A 82 -0.50 -2.91 -6.18
C THR A 82 0.62 -2.92 -5.14
N CYS A 83 0.28 -2.93 -3.84
CA CYS A 83 1.19 -2.83 -2.71
C CYS A 83 2.02 -1.52 -2.68
N THR A 84 1.53 -0.46 -3.32
CA THR A 84 2.23 0.83 -3.43
C THR A 84 1.67 1.87 -2.47
N ILE A 85 2.50 2.87 -2.14
CA ILE A 85 2.08 4.03 -1.34
C ILE A 85 1.54 5.09 -2.30
N ASP A 86 0.25 5.41 -2.20
CA ASP A 86 -0.39 6.45 -3.01
C ASP A 86 0.00 7.85 -2.52
N SER A 87 0.00 8.04 -1.20
CA SER A 87 0.31 9.34 -0.58
C SER A 87 0.73 9.21 0.87
N VAL A 88 1.61 10.12 1.31
CA VAL A 88 1.99 10.30 2.71
C VAL A 88 1.88 11.78 3.05
N ILE A 89 1.07 12.13 4.05
CA ILE A 89 0.71 13.51 4.40
C ILE A 89 0.96 13.70 5.90
N LYS A 90 1.67 14.77 6.27
CA LYS A 90 1.83 15.14 7.68
C LYS A 90 0.55 15.81 8.16
N ASN A 91 -0.07 15.25 9.20
CA ASN A 91 -1.15 15.91 9.93
C ASN A 91 -0.53 16.80 10.99
N GLN A 92 -0.91 18.08 10.97
CA GLN A 92 -0.52 19.08 11.97
C GLN A 92 -1.32 18.90 13.25
#